data_AF-A0A1Y1WS31-F1
#
_entry.id   AF-A0A1Y1WS31-F1
#
_cell.length_a   1.000
_cell.length_b   1.000
_cell.length_c   1.000
_cell.angle_alpha   90.00
_cell.angle_beta   90.00
_cell.angle_gamma   90.00
#
_symmetry.space_group_name_H-M   'P 1'
#
loop_
_entity.id
_entity.type
_entity.pdbx_description
1 polymer ?
#
loop_
_entity_poly.entity_id
_entity_poly.type
_entity_poly.pdbx_seq_one_letter_code
_entity_poly.pdbx_strand_id
1 'polypeptide(L)'
;MEKLKNNRDIPGYIIKTNSLETCHNLIRLQNNIKTANIVKNFIDSSKKFISLDTESYEYNHDYLTEVGWVIFDKTKRIIKKKHFIIQEYSAFHNGKYVEDNKYNYNFEVSETKPLIIVKNFLNEDLKSVNYIVGQGINNDISDLKKRGINLTEFEEINGTYKRKGIIGTQDLFAGYFHERPISLKKGLEKLSIPYRNLHNAGNDAYYTMKYFFGLIENFKIYSVKNQKILHIKIPGDYKEQDYIKYNEEKKRLRKKEKEIKKLYKNNKNNYRNNDNDNDYDDFYDYDDYDCYKDYFDDSQYGIGGLLGISDDDELDRYIAEYCFY
;
A
#
# COMPACT_ATOMS: atom_id res chain seq x y z
N MET A 1 -10.89 26.47 -0.58
CA MET A 1 -9.82 25.47 -0.31
C MET A 1 -8.48 26.00 0.25
N GLU A 2 -7.93 27.12 -0.23
CA GLU A 2 -6.57 27.59 0.13
C GLU A 2 -6.25 27.69 1.63
N LYS A 3 -7.26 27.96 2.47
CA LYS A 3 -7.08 28.04 3.93
C LYS A 3 -6.50 26.75 4.55
N LEU A 4 -6.70 25.58 3.93
CA LEU A 4 -6.14 24.33 4.42
C LEU A 4 -4.60 24.33 4.41
N LYS A 5 -3.96 25.02 3.46
CA LYS A 5 -2.49 25.02 3.33
C LYS A 5 -1.78 25.64 4.55
N ASN A 6 -2.49 26.46 5.33
CA ASN A 6 -1.97 27.11 6.52
C ASN A 6 -2.37 26.38 7.81
N ASN A 7 -3.09 25.25 7.73
CA ASN A 7 -3.52 24.51 8.90
C ASN A 7 -2.36 23.65 9.43
N ARG A 8 -1.88 23.98 10.64
CA ARG A 8 -0.73 23.33 11.30
C ARG A 8 -1.01 21.89 11.72
N ASP A 9 -2.27 21.49 11.85
CA ASP A 9 -2.64 20.12 12.20
C ASP A 9 -2.62 19.17 10.97
N ILE A 10 -2.53 19.72 9.75
CA ILE A 10 -2.37 18.91 8.52
C ILE A 10 -0.90 18.53 8.35
N PRO A 11 -0.57 17.22 8.23
CA PRO A 11 0.81 16.81 7.95
C PRO A 11 1.33 17.41 6.63
N GLY A 12 2.58 17.87 6.63
CA GLY A 12 3.16 18.59 5.48
C GLY A 12 3.08 17.84 4.15
N TYR A 13 3.16 16.50 4.16
CA TYR A 13 3.05 15.70 2.94
C TYR A 13 1.66 15.69 2.29
N ILE A 14 0.61 16.03 3.05
CA ILE A 14 -0.77 16.16 2.57
C ILE A 14 -0.94 17.49 1.82
N ILE A 15 -0.20 18.53 2.22
CA ILE A 15 -0.27 19.86 1.62
C ILE A 15 0.40 19.84 0.26
N LYS A 16 -0.35 20.19 -0.78
CA LYS A 16 0.09 20.24 -2.18
C LYS A 16 -0.06 21.64 -2.76
N THR A 17 0.69 21.94 -3.80
CA THR A 17 0.56 23.20 -4.55
C THR A 17 -0.87 23.40 -5.05
N ASN A 18 -1.49 22.31 -5.54
CA ASN A 18 -2.89 22.32 -5.91
C ASN A 18 -3.80 22.07 -4.68
N SER A 19 -4.79 22.94 -4.51
CA SER A 19 -5.75 22.87 -3.42
C SER A 19 -6.70 21.67 -3.49
N LEU A 20 -7.08 21.20 -4.69
CA LEU A 20 -7.89 19.99 -4.87
C LEU A 20 -7.13 18.75 -4.39
N GLU A 21 -5.85 18.63 -4.75
CA GLU A 21 -5.01 17.52 -4.28
C GLU A 21 -4.86 17.54 -2.75
N THR A 22 -4.72 18.73 -2.16
CA THR A 22 -4.67 18.88 -0.69
C THR A 22 -5.95 18.38 -0.04
N CYS A 23 -7.11 18.75 -0.57
CA CYS A 23 -8.41 18.29 -0.06
C CYS A 23 -8.56 16.77 -0.20
N HIS A 24 -8.26 16.22 -1.39
CA HIS A 24 -8.35 14.78 -1.65
C HIS A 24 -7.44 13.98 -0.72
N ASN A 25 -6.18 14.41 -0.54
CA ASN A 25 -5.24 13.74 0.34
C ASN A 25 -5.66 13.84 1.81
N LEU A 26 -6.26 14.95 2.24
CA LEU A 26 -6.82 15.10 3.58
C LEU A 26 -8.00 14.13 3.81
N ILE A 27 -8.92 14.03 2.85
CA ILE A 27 -10.03 13.05 2.89
C ILE A 27 -9.47 11.64 3.03
N ARG A 28 -8.46 11.29 2.22
CA ARG A 28 -7.81 9.99 2.29
C ARG A 28 -7.17 9.74 3.66
N LEU A 29 -6.46 10.72 4.23
CA LEU A 29 -5.90 10.59 5.57
C LEU A 29 -6.98 10.39 6.64
N GLN A 30 -8.09 11.14 6.57
CA GLN A 30 -9.23 10.96 7.48
C GLN A 30 -9.82 9.54 7.34
N ASN A 31 -9.95 9.03 6.13
CA ASN A 31 -10.41 7.67 5.87
C ASN A 31 -9.43 6.62 6.36
N ASN A 32 -8.12 6.87 6.29
CA ASN A 32 -7.09 5.99 6.82
C ASN A 32 -7.15 5.88 8.34
N ILE A 33 -7.36 7.01 9.04
CA ILE A 33 -7.60 7.04 10.50
C ILE A 33 -8.87 6.25 10.85
N LYS A 34 -9.97 6.47 10.11
CA LYS A 34 -11.23 5.72 10.29
C LYS A 34 -11.05 4.23 10.01
N THR A 35 -10.26 3.86 9.00
CA THR A 35 -9.97 2.46 8.65
C THR A 35 -9.24 1.76 9.80
N ALA A 36 -8.20 2.39 10.37
CA ALA A 36 -7.51 1.84 11.52
C ALA A 36 -8.45 1.66 12.72
N ASN A 37 -9.36 2.62 12.95
CA ASN A 37 -10.40 2.52 13.98
C ASN A 37 -11.35 1.34 13.73
N ILE A 38 -11.86 1.19 12.50
CA ILE A 38 -12.73 0.08 12.10
C ILE A 38 -12.05 -1.26 12.39
N VAL A 39 -10.81 -1.42 11.91
CA VAL A 39 -10.06 -2.67 12.08
C VAL A 39 -9.83 -2.99 13.55
N LYS A 40 -9.43 -1.99 14.34
CA LYS A 40 -9.14 -2.17 15.76
C LYS A 40 -10.40 -2.45 16.58
N ASN A 41 -11.45 -1.66 16.41
CA ASN A 41 -12.56 -1.59 17.37
C ASN A 41 -13.86 -2.21 16.89
N PHE A 42 -14.09 -2.31 15.57
CA PHE A 42 -15.37 -2.77 15.02
C PHE A 42 -15.29 -4.18 14.41
N ILE A 43 -14.13 -4.57 13.88
CA ILE A 43 -13.94 -5.94 13.38
C ILE A 43 -13.79 -6.88 14.58
N ASP A 44 -14.74 -7.82 14.68
CA ASP A 44 -14.77 -8.82 15.74
C ASP A 44 -13.59 -9.82 15.67
N SER A 45 -13.20 -10.36 16.83
CA SER A 45 -12.08 -11.31 16.93
C SER A 45 -12.31 -12.65 16.21
N SER A 46 -13.57 -13.05 15.96
CA SER A 46 -13.89 -14.27 15.20
C SER A 46 -13.64 -14.14 13.70
N LYS A 47 -13.44 -12.91 13.20
CA LYS A 47 -13.21 -12.67 11.77
C LYS A 47 -11.83 -13.15 11.36
N LYS A 48 -11.78 -13.71 10.14
CA LYS A 48 -10.56 -14.23 9.54
C LYS A 48 -10.02 -13.26 8.51
N PHE A 49 -8.72 -13.15 8.49
CA PHE A 49 -7.94 -12.32 7.59
C PHE A 49 -7.06 -13.22 6.74
N ILE A 50 -6.79 -12.81 5.50
CA ILE A 50 -5.74 -13.36 4.66
C ILE A 50 -4.76 -12.23 4.35
N SER A 51 -3.50 -12.39 4.76
CA SER A 51 -2.41 -11.56 4.27
C SER A 51 -1.89 -12.18 2.98
N LEU A 52 -1.78 -11.41 1.91
CA LEU A 52 -1.50 -11.90 0.56
C LEU A 52 -0.40 -11.06 -0.07
N ASP A 53 0.50 -11.73 -0.80
CA ASP A 53 1.56 -11.10 -1.56
C ASP A 53 1.86 -11.93 -2.82
N THR A 54 2.32 -11.27 -3.88
CA THR A 54 2.67 -11.90 -5.17
C THR A 54 4.00 -11.37 -5.68
N GLU A 55 4.78 -12.24 -6.32
CA GLU A 55 5.99 -11.84 -7.03
C GLU A 55 5.85 -12.14 -8.51
N SER A 56 6.32 -11.21 -9.33
CA SER A 56 6.40 -11.37 -10.78
C SER A 56 7.82 -11.19 -11.27
N TYR A 57 8.10 -11.72 -12.46
CA TYR A 57 9.41 -11.59 -13.08
C TYR A 57 9.73 -10.12 -13.42
N GLU A 58 10.90 -9.67 -12.99
CA GLU A 58 11.23 -8.25 -12.95
C GLU A 58 11.38 -7.58 -14.34
N TYR A 59 11.58 -8.38 -15.39
CA TYR A 59 11.65 -7.92 -16.78
C TYR A 59 10.33 -8.04 -17.53
N ASN A 60 9.38 -8.83 -17.02
CA ASN A 60 8.05 -8.94 -17.58
C ASN A 60 7.04 -9.41 -16.51
N HIS A 61 6.24 -8.45 -16.04
CA HIS A 61 5.22 -8.64 -15.01
C HIS A 61 4.08 -9.57 -15.38
N ASP A 62 3.95 -9.98 -16.66
CA ASP A 62 2.97 -10.96 -17.07
C ASP A 62 3.27 -12.35 -16.50
N TYR A 63 4.52 -12.61 -16.10
CA TYR A 63 4.94 -13.88 -15.48
C TYR A 63 4.91 -13.79 -13.95
N LEU A 64 3.81 -14.26 -13.35
CA LEU A 64 3.64 -14.40 -11.91
C LEU A 64 4.48 -15.57 -11.40
N THR A 65 5.59 -15.31 -10.72
CA THR A 65 6.55 -16.34 -10.31
C THR A 65 6.20 -16.98 -8.98
N GLU A 66 5.59 -16.23 -8.04
CA GLU A 66 5.26 -16.72 -6.70
C GLU A 66 3.93 -16.17 -6.19
N VAL A 67 3.27 -16.94 -5.32
CA VAL A 67 2.09 -16.50 -4.57
C VAL A 67 2.23 -16.97 -3.13
N GLY A 68 2.09 -16.05 -2.19
CA GLY A 68 2.18 -16.33 -0.76
C GLY A 68 0.97 -15.80 -0.01
N TRP A 69 0.47 -16.59 0.94
CA TRP A 69 -0.56 -16.09 1.86
C TRP A 69 -0.51 -16.70 3.24
N VAL A 70 -1.03 -15.94 4.21
CA VAL A 70 -1.20 -16.35 5.59
C VAL A 70 -2.63 -16.05 6.03
N ILE A 71 -3.32 -17.08 6.53
CA ILE A 71 -4.66 -16.93 7.11
C ILE A 71 -4.52 -16.85 8.63
N PHE A 72 -5.15 -15.86 9.23
CA PHE A 72 -5.07 -15.59 10.66
C PHE A 72 -6.37 -14.99 11.19
N ASP A 73 -6.52 -14.93 12.51
CA ASP A 73 -7.60 -14.22 13.19
C ASP A 73 -7.06 -13.09 14.08
N LYS A 74 -7.94 -12.26 14.64
CA LYS A 74 -7.53 -11.09 15.45
C LYS A 74 -6.86 -11.46 16.78
N THR A 75 -6.88 -12.74 17.18
CA THR A 75 -6.14 -13.25 18.35
C THR A 75 -4.67 -13.54 18.02
N LYS A 76 -4.23 -13.22 16.79
CA LYS A 76 -2.91 -13.53 16.23
C LYS A 76 -2.66 -15.01 16.00
N ARG A 77 -3.71 -15.85 16.10
CA ARG A 77 -3.59 -17.26 15.77
C ARG A 77 -3.47 -17.41 14.26
N ILE A 78 -2.40 -18.06 13.84
CA ILE A 78 -2.17 -18.44 12.45
C ILE A 78 -2.92 -19.74 12.19
N ILE A 79 -3.81 -19.70 11.19
CA ILE A 79 -4.64 -20.84 10.77
C ILE A 79 -3.96 -21.60 9.64
N LYS A 80 -3.33 -20.86 8.70
CA LYS A 80 -2.65 -21.43 7.54
C LYS A 80 -1.54 -20.51 7.08
N LYS A 81 -0.45 -21.08 6.57
CA LYS A 81 0.59 -20.38 5.82
C LYS A 81 0.81 -21.16 4.52
N LYS A 82 0.97 -20.45 3.40
CA LYS A 82 1.23 -21.04 2.09
C LYS A 82 2.23 -20.20 1.33
N HIS A 83 3.09 -20.89 0.62
CA HIS A 83 4.00 -20.31 -0.34
C HIS A 83 4.11 -21.23 -1.54
N PHE A 84 3.76 -20.72 -2.72
CA PHE A 84 3.79 -21.45 -3.97
C PHE A 84 4.74 -20.80 -4.97
N ILE A 85 5.59 -21.61 -5.57
CA ILE A 85 6.36 -21.26 -6.77
C ILE A 85 5.56 -21.73 -7.98
N ILE A 86 5.32 -20.83 -8.93
CA ILE A 86 4.52 -21.13 -10.11
C ILE A 86 5.35 -21.96 -11.09
N GLN A 87 4.92 -23.20 -11.32
CA GLN A 87 5.67 -24.21 -12.07
C GLN A 87 6.03 -23.74 -13.48
N GLU A 88 5.08 -23.11 -14.17
CA GLU A 88 5.21 -22.57 -15.53
C GLU A 88 6.34 -21.55 -15.65
N TYR A 89 6.69 -20.88 -14.55
CA TYR A 89 7.60 -19.73 -14.50
C TYR A 89 8.76 -19.95 -13.53
N SER A 90 8.98 -21.20 -13.13
CA SER A 90 9.99 -21.58 -12.14
C SER A 90 11.42 -21.17 -12.55
N ALA A 91 11.70 -21.15 -13.86
CA ALA A 91 12.98 -20.75 -14.44
C ALA A 91 13.23 -19.23 -14.50
N PHE A 92 12.23 -18.38 -14.21
CA PHE A 92 12.40 -16.92 -14.23
C PHE A 92 12.89 -16.42 -12.88
N HIS A 93 14.09 -15.89 -12.80
CA HIS A 93 14.70 -15.43 -11.56
C HIS A 93 14.81 -13.90 -11.54
N ASN A 94 14.44 -13.31 -10.41
CA ASN A 94 14.75 -11.91 -10.15
C ASN A 94 16.22 -11.81 -9.68
N GLY A 95 16.69 -10.59 -9.40
CA GLY A 95 18.04 -10.40 -8.87
C GLY A 95 18.69 -9.09 -9.29
N LYS A 96 18.14 -8.39 -10.29
CA LYS A 96 18.67 -7.10 -10.73
C LYS A 96 18.12 -5.94 -9.90
N TYR A 97 16.82 -5.91 -9.61
CA TYR A 97 16.19 -4.83 -8.82
C TYR A 97 15.75 -5.27 -7.44
N VAL A 98 15.39 -6.54 -7.29
CA VAL A 98 14.97 -7.14 -6.03
C VAL A 98 15.75 -8.42 -5.77
N GLU A 99 15.94 -8.75 -4.49
CA GLU A 99 16.67 -9.93 -4.05
C GLU A 99 15.91 -11.21 -4.48
N ASP A 100 16.60 -12.21 -5.04
CA ASP A 100 15.96 -13.50 -5.36
C ASP A 100 15.86 -14.39 -4.13
N ASN A 101 14.77 -14.23 -3.38
CA ASN A 101 14.47 -15.03 -2.20
C ASN A 101 13.42 -16.11 -2.45
N LYS A 102 13.13 -16.44 -3.72
CA LYS A 102 12.10 -17.41 -4.13
C LYS A 102 12.14 -18.74 -3.36
N TYR A 103 13.33 -19.28 -3.16
CA TYR A 103 13.53 -20.57 -2.48
C TYR A 103 13.81 -20.44 -0.98
N ASN A 104 13.86 -19.21 -0.45
CA ASN A 104 14.22 -18.90 0.94
C ASN A 104 12.97 -18.69 1.82
N TYR A 105 12.00 -19.60 1.73
CA TYR A 105 10.81 -19.53 2.58
C TYR A 105 11.14 -19.85 4.04
N ASN A 106 10.75 -18.96 4.95
CA ASN A 106 11.22 -19.00 6.33
C ASN A 106 10.45 -19.95 7.24
N PHE A 107 9.25 -20.34 6.83
CA PHE A 107 8.28 -20.95 7.75
C PHE A 107 8.07 -22.43 7.49
N GLU A 108 8.21 -22.90 6.25
CA GLU A 108 8.08 -24.29 5.80
C GLU A 108 8.83 -24.46 4.46
N VAL A 109 8.50 -25.50 3.68
CA VAL A 109 9.03 -25.71 2.33
C VAL A 109 8.09 -25.09 1.29
N SER A 110 8.64 -24.36 0.31
CA SER A 110 7.88 -23.86 -0.83
C SER A 110 7.31 -25.01 -1.67
N GLU A 111 6.04 -24.91 -2.07
CA GLU A 111 5.42 -25.89 -2.96
C GLU A 111 5.48 -25.41 -4.42
N THR A 112 6.07 -26.19 -5.32
CA THR A 112 5.99 -25.90 -6.77
C THR A 112 4.70 -26.51 -7.34
N LYS A 113 3.83 -25.67 -7.89
CA LYS A 113 2.52 -26.09 -8.45
C LYS A 113 2.18 -25.31 -9.72
N PRO A 114 1.38 -25.88 -10.64
CA PRO A 114 0.81 -25.13 -11.75
C PRO A 114 -0.07 -23.98 -11.25
N LEU A 115 -0.06 -22.83 -11.95
CA LEU A 115 -0.84 -21.65 -11.57
C LEU A 115 -2.32 -21.97 -11.37
N ILE A 116 -2.89 -22.83 -12.22
CA ILE A 116 -4.30 -23.23 -12.12
C ILE A 116 -4.63 -23.91 -10.79
N ILE A 117 -3.70 -24.70 -10.24
CA ILE A 117 -3.87 -25.36 -8.94
C ILE A 117 -3.78 -24.32 -7.81
N VAL A 118 -2.81 -23.42 -7.87
CA VAL A 118 -2.65 -22.33 -6.89
C VAL A 118 -3.88 -21.44 -6.84
N LYS A 119 -4.44 -21.08 -8.00
CA LYS A 119 -5.70 -20.33 -8.10
C LYS A 119 -6.86 -21.04 -7.40
N ASN A 120 -7.00 -22.35 -7.59
CA ASN A 120 -8.05 -23.12 -6.95
C ASN A 120 -7.90 -23.10 -5.42
N PHE A 121 -6.69 -23.31 -4.90
CA PHE A 121 -6.42 -23.21 -3.47
C PHE A 121 -6.73 -21.83 -2.90
N LEU A 122 -6.28 -20.77 -3.57
CA LEU A 122 -6.52 -19.40 -3.12
C LEU A 122 -8.02 -19.05 -3.16
N ASN A 123 -8.75 -19.43 -4.21
CA ASN A 123 -10.20 -19.21 -4.31
C ASN A 123 -10.96 -19.94 -3.19
N GLU A 124 -10.59 -21.18 -2.85
CA GLU A 124 -11.21 -21.89 -1.71
C GLU A 124 -10.90 -21.20 -0.37
N ASP A 125 -9.66 -20.76 -0.17
CA ASP A 125 -9.27 -20.05 1.05
C ASP A 125 -9.99 -18.71 1.18
N LEU A 126 -10.16 -17.97 0.08
CA LEU A 126 -10.88 -16.70 0.03
C LEU A 126 -12.36 -16.82 0.41
N LYS A 127 -13.00 -17.98 0.19
CA LYS A 127 -14.38 -18.22 0.67
C LYS A 127 -14.47 -18.22 2.20
N SER A 128 -13.39 -18.62 2.86
CA SER A 128 -13.34 -18.83 4.31
C SER A 128 -12.94 -17.59 5.12
N VAL A 129 -12.55 -16.50 4.47
CA VAL A 129 -12.05 -15.27 5.11
C VAL A 129 -12.98 -14.08 4.92
N ASN A 130 -12.81 -13.09 5.79
CA ASN A 130 -13.56 -11.84 5.76
C ASN A 130 -12.72 -10.70 5.18
N TYR A 131 -11.42 -10.68 5.44
CA TYR A 131 -10.60 -9.52 5.09
C TYR A 131 -9.34 -9.93 4.35
N ILE A 132 -8.96 -9.14 3.34
CA ILE A 132 -7.67 -9.24 2.65
C ILE A 132 -6.78 -8.13 3.19
N VAL A 133 -5.54 -8.46 3.53
CA VAL A 133 -4.51 -7.54 4.00
C VAL A 133 -3.32 -7.64 3.05
N GLY A 134 -2.73 -6.51 2.68
CA GLY A 134 -1.51 -6.52 1.89
C GLY A 134 -0.76 -5.19 1.92
N GLN A 135 0.49 -5.25 1.49
CA GLN A 135 1.34 -4.10 1.31
C GLN A 135 1.24 -3.62 -0.14
N GLY A 136 0.62 -2.45 -0.39
CA GLY A 136 0.39 -2.00 -1.77
C GLY A 136 -0.58 -2.89 -2.56
N ILE A 137 -1.49 -3.57 -1.82
CA ILE A 137 -2.34 -4.69 -2.25
C ILE A 137 -3.18 -4.46 -3.51
N ASN A 138 -3.40 -3.21 -3.92
CA ASN A 138 -4.19 -2.90 -5.11
C ASN A 138 -3.53 -3.43 -6.40
N ASN A 139 -2.21 -3.51 -6.44
CA ASN A 139 -1.49 -4.13 -7.55
C ASN A 139 -1.72 -5.63 -7.61
N ASP A 140 -1.54 -6.33 -6.48
CA ASP A 140 -1.78 -7.76 -6.37
C ASP A 140 -3.23 -8.09 -6.72
N ILE A 141 -4.20 -7.33 -6.19
CA ILE A 141 -5.62 -7.52 -6.50
C ILE A 141 -5.88 -7.36 -8.00
N SER A 142 -5.29 -6.36 -8.64
CA SER A 142 -5.43 -6.13 -10.08
C SER A 142 -4.86 -7.29 -10.89
N ASP A 143 -3.66 -7.75 -10.54
CA ASP A 143 -2.99 -8.87 -11.21
C ASP A 143 -3.75 -10.19 -11.03
N LEU A 144 -4.16 -10.50 -9.80
CA LEU A 144 -4.91 -11.71 -9.49
C LEU A 144 -6.29 -11.73 -10.17
N LYS A 145 -6.97 -10.58 -10.25
CA LYS A 145 -8.23 -10.45 -11.02
C LYS A 145 -8.01 -10.75 -12.51
N LYS A 146 -6.97 -10.20 -13.13
CA LYS A 146 -6.62 -10.50 -14.54
C LYS A 146 -6.37 -11.98 -14.76
N ARG A 147 -5.82 -12.66 -13.75
CA ARG A 147 -5.56 -14.11 -13.77
C ARG A 147 -6.77 -14.96 -13.37
N GLY A 148 -7.95 -14.37 -13.15
CA GLY A 148 -9.20 -15.08 -12.90
C GLY A 148 -9.38 -15.61 -11.48
N ILE A 149 -8.79 -14.93 -10.48
CA ILE A 149 -9.12 -15.14 -9.07
C ILE A 149 -10.31 -14.27 -8.69
N ASN A 150 -11.29 -14.86 -8.00
CA ASN A 150 -12.53 -14.17 -7.70
C ASN A 150 -12.39 -13.32 -6.42
N LEU A 151 -12.31 -12.01 -6.61
CA LEU A 151 -12.21 -11.01 -5.55
C LEU A 151 -13.39 -10.04 -5.54
N THR A 152 -14.51 -10.35 -6.22
CA THR A 152 -15.63 -9.42 -6.39
C THR A 152 -16.40 -9.15 -5.10
N GLU A 153 -16.36 -10.07 -4.14
CA GLU A 153 -17.03 -9.91 -2.84
C GLU A 153 -16.26 -9.01 -1.86
N PHE A 154 -15.03 -8.61 -2.19
CA PHE A 154 -14.18 -7.81 -1.32
C PHE A 154 -14.15 -6.35 -1.78
N GLU A 155 -14.43 -5.44 -0.84
CA GLU A 155 -14.44 -3.99 -1.09
C GLU A 155 -13.37 -3.29 -0.24
N GLU A 156 -12.78 -2.21 -0.75
CA GLU A 156 -11.90 -1.38 0.09
C GLU A 156 -12.69 -0.81 1.29
N ILE A 157 -12.08 -0.88 2.49
CA ILE A 157 -12.73 -0.33 3.70
C ILE A 157 -12.84 1.20 3.57
N ASN A 158 -11.76 1.90 3.19
CA ASN A 158 -11.73 3.34 2.93
C ASN A 158 -12.55 4.18 3.94
N GLY A 159 -12.36 3.93 5.23
CA GLY A 159 -13.03 4.64 6.32
C GLY A 159 -14.48 4.23 6.61
N THR A 160 -15.02 3.23 5.92
CA THR A 160 -16.38 2.70 6.09
C THR A 160 -16.35 1.20 6.38
N TYR A 161 -17.12 0.74 7.37
CA TYR A 161 -17.15 -0.68 7.71
C TYR A 161 -17.65 -1.54 6.52
N LYS A 162 -16.96 -2.66 6.27
CA LYS A 162 -17.32 -3.66 5.27
C LYS A 162 -17.33 -5.05 5.89
N ARG A 163 -18.29 -5.88 5.48
CA ARG A 163 -18.36 -7.30 5.90
C ARG A 163 -17.24 -8.12 5.29
N LYS A 164 -16.90 -7.83 4.03
CA LYS A 164 -15.72 -8.36 3.34
C LYS A 164 -14.87 -7.21 2.83
N GLY A 165 -13.69 -7.03 3.41
CA GLY A 165 -12.90 -5.80 3.27
C GLY A 165 -11.48 -6.02 2.74
N ILE A 166 -10.96 -5.07 1.98
CA ILE A 166 -9.54 -4.97 1.60
C ILE A 166 -8.89 -3.90 2.48
N ILE A 167 -7.72 -4.23 3.04
CA ILE A 167 -6.98 -3.41 3.99
C ILE A 167 -5.53 -3.28 3.50
N GLY A 168 -5.13 -2.07 3.12
CA GLY A 168 -3.74 -1.75 2.84
C GLY A 168 -2.97 -1.37 4.11
N THR A 169 -1.85 -2.04 4.39
CA THR A 169 -0.96 -1.66 5.52
C THR A 169 -0.36 -0.26 5.34
N GLN A 170 -0.22 0.21 4.10
CA GLN A 170 0.20 1.57 3.78
C GLN A 170 -0.81 2.63 4.23
N ASP A 171 -2.10 2.33 4.12
CA ASP A 171 -3.14 3.23 4.59
C ASP A 171 -3.24 3.21 6.12
N LEU A 172 -3.12 2.04 6.74
CA LEU A 172 -3.01 1.93 8.19
C LEU A 172 -1.79 2.69 8.72
N PHE A 173 -0.64 2.61 8.05
CA PHE A 173 0.55 3.36 8.40
C PHE A 173 0.33 4.87 8.36
N ALA A 174 -0.24 5.38 7.26
CA ALA A 174 -0.54 6.80 7.12
C ALA A 174 -1.55 7.26 8.17
N GLY A 175 -2.57 6.45 8.48
CA GLY A 175 -3.54 6.74 9.54
C GLY A 175 -2.96 6.70 10.95
N TYR A 176 -1.95 5.87 11.21
CA TYR A 176 -1.34 5.76 12.54
C TYR A 176 -0.24 6.80 12.78
N PHE A 177 0.72 6.91 11.85
CA PHE A 177 1.87 7.79 12.00
C PHE A 177 1.64 9.21 11.48
N HIS A 178 0.66 9.40 10.58
CA HIS A 178 0.47 10.65 9.84
C HIS A 178 1.72 11.01 9.01
N GLU A 179 2.24 10.00 8.34
CA GLU A 179 3.44 10.07 7.50
C GLU A 179 3.14 9.51 6.11
N ARG A 180 4.02 9.79 5.14
CA ARG A 180 3.94 9.19 3.81
C ARG A 180 3.99 7.66 3.94
N PRO A 181 3.17 6.90 3.19
CA PRO A 181 3.30 5.45 3.14
C PRO A 181 4.75 5.01 2.85
N ILE A 182 5.16 3.92 3.49
CA ILE A 182 6.49 3.35 3.34
C ILE A 182 6.42 1.89 2.87
N SER A 183 7.51 1.38 2.32
CA SER A 183 7.69 -0.04 1.96
C SER A 183 7.56 -0.96 3.18
N LEU A 184 7.26 -2.24 2.98
CA LEU A 184 7.19 -3.25 4.04
C LEU A 184 8.45 -3.26 4.91
N LYS A 185 9.64 -3.33 4.29
CA LYS A 185 10.95 -3.30 4.97
C LYS A 185 11.06 -2.15 5.98
N LYS A 186 10.92 -0.92 5.50
CA LYS A 186 10.95 0.29 6.35
C LYS A 186 9.87 0.28 7.44
N GLY A 187 8.69 -0.27 7.16
CA GLY A 187 7.61 -0.42 8.14
C GLY A 187 7.96 -1.36 9.28
N LEU A 188 8.54 -2.52 8.94
CA LEU A 188 9.04 -3.49 9.90
C LEU A 188 10.17 -2.90 10.75
N GLU A 189 11.14 -2.21 10.12
CA GLU A 189 12.23 -1.51 10.80
C GLU A 189 11.69 -0.46 11.78
N LYS A 190 10.74 0.40 11.36
CA LYS A 190 10.15 1.44 12.20
C LYS A 190 9.43 0.88 13.43
N LEU A 191 8.82 -0.30 13.31
CA LEU A 191 8.18 -1.01 14.42
C LEU A 191 9.12 -1.98 15.15
N SER A 192 10.40 -2.03 14.79
CA SER A 192 11.39 -2.96 15.35
C SER A 192 10.95 -4.43 15.26
N ILE A 193 10.25 -4.80 14.18
CA ILE A 193 9.83 -6.16 13.90
C ILE A 193 10.96 -6.86 13.13
N PRO A 194 11.58 -7.93 13.68
CA PRO A 194 12.63 -8.65 12.97
C PRO A 194 12.06 -9.38 11.76
N TYR A 195 12.80 -9.33 10.65
CA TYR A 195 12.46 -10.00 9.40
C TYR A 195 13.71 -10.56 8.72
N ARG A 196 13.50 -11.47 7.76
CA ARG A 196 14.54 -12.04 6.90
C ARG A 196 13.92 -12.46 5.57
N ASN A 197 14.70 -12.47 4.50
CA ASN A 197 14.29 -13.01 3.20
C ASN A 197 12.98 -12.39 2.67
N LEU A 198 12.88 -11.05 2.65
CA LEU A 198 11.83 -10.34 1.88
C LEU A 198 12.03 -10.59 0.38
N HIS A 199 11.05 -10.29 -0.47
CA HIS A 199 11.02 -10.72 -1.88
C HIS A 199 10.87 -12.24 -2.01
N ASN A 200 10.09 -12.80 -1.08
CA ASN A 200 9.56 -14.14 -1.11
C ASN A 200 8.12 -13.99 -0.70
N ALA A 201 7.19 -14.23 -1.62
CA ALA A 201 5.78 -13.88 -1.42
C ALA A 201 5.19 -14.48 -0.13
N GLY A 202 5.64 -15.68 0.26
CA GLY A 202 5.23 -16.33 1.51
C GLY A 202 5.73 -15.61 2.76
N ASN A 203 6.99 -15.15 2.74
CA ASN A 203 7.57 -14.37 3.82
C ASN A 203 6.93 -12.99 3.90
N ASP A 204 6.74 -12.32 2.76
CA ASP A 204 6.15 -10.98 2.70
C ASP A 204 4.70 -10.98 3.17
N ALA A 205 3.92 -12.01 2.82
CA ALA A 205 2.59 -12.22 3.38
C ALA A 205 2.63 -12.37 4.92
N TYR A 206 3.57 -13.16 5.46
CA TYR A 206 3.71 -13.32 6.91
C TYR A 206 4.14 -12.04 7.62
N TYR A 207 5.13 -11.34 7.10
CA TYR A 207 5.62 -10.11 7.70
C TYR A 207 4.63 -8.96 7.55
N THR A 208 3.84 -8.94 6.48
CA THR A 208 2.70 -8.03 6.33
C THR A 208 1.65 -8.27 7.41
N MET A 209 1.34 -9.53 7.75
CA MET A 209 0.47 -9.84 8.91
C MET A 209 1.07 -9.30 10.22
N LYS A 210 2.37 -9.51 10.47
CA LYS A 210 3.03 -8.98 11.68
C LYS A 210 2.98 -7.45 11.74
N TYR A 211 3.24 -6.81 10.61
CA TYR A 211 3.20 -5.37 10.45
C TYR A 211 1.80 -4.81 10.68
N PHE A 212 0.79 -5.46 10.09
CA PHE A 212 -0.63 -5.16 10.33
C PHE A 212 -0.97 -5.13 11.82
N PHE A 213 -0.57 -6.17 12.58
CA PHE A 213 -0.79 -6.18 14.03
C PHE A 213 -0.06 -5.02 14.74
N GLY A 214 1.22 -4.80 14.43
CA GLY A 214 1.99 -3.72 15.03
C GLY A 214 1.36 -2.33 14.83
N LEU A 215 0.71 -2.10 13.69
CA LEU A 215 -0.01 -0.85 13.39
C LEU A 215 -1.30 -0.71 14.21
N ILE A 216 -2.12 -1.76 14.30
CA ILE A 216 -3.45 -1.67 14.92
C ILE A 216 -3.41 -1.74 16.45
N GLU A 217 -2.45 -2.44 17.04
CA GLU A 217 -2.41 -2.63 18.50
C GLU A 217 -2.22 -1.30 19.23
N ASN A 218 -1.37 -0.42 18.70
CA ASN A 218 -1.04 0.85 19.32
C ASN A 218 -1.91 2.02 18.82
N PHE A 219 -2.78 1.79 17.85
CA PHE A 219 -3.63 2.84 17.29
C PHE A 219 -4.66 3.36 18.33
N LYS A 220 -4.71 4.67 18.55
CA LYS A 220 -5.66 5.31 19.49
C LYS A 220 -6.50 6.35 18.76
N ILE A 221 -7.76 6.03 18.47
CA ILE A 221 -8.67 6.95 17.77
C ILE A 221 -8.84 8.28 18.51
N TYR A 222 -8.87 8.25 19.84
CA TYR A 222 -9.03 9.43 20.70
C TYR A 222 -7.73 10.21 20.98
N SER A 223 -6.62 9.89 20.30
CA SER A 223 -5.43 10.74 20.42
C SER A 223 -5.74 12.15 19.92
N VAL A 224 -5.21 13.17 20.60
CA VAL A 224 -5.42 14.59 20.27
C VAL A 224 -5.14 14.86 18.78
N LYS A 225 -4.08 14.26 18.23
CA LYS A 225 -3.71 14.41 16.82
C LYS A 225 -4.76 13.82 15.86
N ASN A 226 -5.23 12.60 16.12
CA ASN A 226 -6.28 11.96 15.31
C ASN A 226 -7.57 12.79 15.35
N GLN A 227 -7.99 13.22 16.54
CA GLN A 227 -9.19 14.03 16.72
C GLN A 227 -9.09 15.35 15.95
N LYS A 228 -7.99 16.08 16.08
CA LYS A 228 -7.76 17.31 15.31
C LYS A 228 -7.92 17.09 13.80
N ILE A 229 -7.27 16.07 13.25
CA ILE A 229 -7.31 15.77 11.80
C ILE A 229 -8.73 15.39 11.35
N LEU A 230 -9.45 14.59 12.14
CA LEU A 230 -10.83 14.18 11.82
C LEU A 230 -11.82 15.36 11.85
N HIS A 231 -11.56 16.38 12.67
CA HIS A 231 -12.41 17.57 12.76
C HIS A 231 -12.10 18.65 11.71
N ILE A 232 -11.04 18.49 10.91
CA ILE A 232 -10.74 19.44 9.83
C ILE A 232 -11.83 19.32 8.77
N LYS A 233 -12.62 20.39 8.61
CA LYS A 233 -13.68 20.45 7.62
C LYS A 233 -13.10 20.52 6.21
N ILE A 234 -13.59 19.64 5.34
CA ILE A 234 -13.34 19.75 3.91
C ILE A 234 -14.11 20.98 3.39
N PRO A 235 -13.44 21.88 2.64
CA PRO A 235 -14.08 23.04 2.02
C PRO A 235 -15.28 22.64 1.16
N GLY A 236 -16.42 23.30 1.33
CA GLY A 236 -17.67 22.94 0.63
C GLY A 236 -17.63 23.16 -0.89
N ASP A 237 -16.63 23.89 -1.38
CA ASP A 237 -16.32 24.05 -2.80
C ASP A 237 -15.57 22.85 -3.40
N TYR A 238 -15.10 21.89 -2.59
CA TYR A 238 -14.45 20.67 -3.07
C TYR A 238 -15.47 19.71 -3.70
N LYS A 239 -15.16 19.21 -4.90
CA LYS A 239 -15.91 18.13 -5.56
C LYS A 239 -14.95 17.05 -6.03
N GLU A 240 -15.26 15.80 -5.70
CA GLU A 240 -14.44 14.64 -6.10
C GLU A 240 -14.30 14.55 -7.62
N GLN A 241 -15.35 14.89 -8.38
CA GLN A 241 -15.27 14.86 -9.85
C GLN A 241 -14.26 15.88 -10.41
N ASP A 242 -14.06 17.01 -9.74
CA ASP A 242 -13.10 18.03 -10.17
C ASP A 242 -11.66 17.54 -9.94
N TYR A 243 -11.42 16.85 -8.82
CA TYR A 243 -10.14 16.17 -8.58
C TYR A 243 -9.87 15.06 -9.61
N ILE A 244 -10.87 14.23 -9.92
CA ILE A 244 -10.73 13.15 -10.92
C ILE A 244 -10.33 13.74 -12.28
N LYS A 245 -11.06 14.75 -12.77
CA LYS A 245 -10.75 15.45 -14.03
C LYS A 245 -9.35 16.05 -14.02
N TYR A 246 -8.99 16.73 -12.94
CA TYR A 246 -7.66 17.31 -12.77
C TYR A 246 -6.56 16.23 -12.86
N ASN A 247 -6.75 15.09 -12.20
CA ASN A 247 -5.78 14.00 -12.19
C ASN A 247 -5.65 13.32 -13.57
N GLU A 248 -6.75 13.13 -14.29
CA GLU A 248 -6.74 12.62 -15.67
C GLU A 248 -6.00 13.56 -16.62
N GLU A 249 -6.24 14.86 -16.52
CA GLU A 249 -5.54 15.86 -17.31
C GLU A 249 -4.04 15.88 -16.99
N LYS A 250 -3.67 15.85 -15.71
CA LYS A 250 -2.28 15.76 -15.25
C LYS A 250 -1.58 14.52 -15.82
N LYS A 251 -2.22 13.35 -15.81
CA LYS A 251 -1.70 12.12 -16.42
C LYS A 251 -1.52 12.27 -17.94
N ARG A 252 -2.49 12.87 -18.63
CA ARG A 252 -2.42 13.13 -20.08
C ARG A 252 -1.24 14.04 -20.43
N LEU A 253 -1.01 15.10 -19.66
CA LEU A 253 0.11 16.02 -19.86
C LEU A 253 1.46 15.33 -19.65
N ARG A 254 1.63 14.56 -18.55
CA ARG A 254 2.84 13.76 -18.30
C ARG A 254 3.13 12.77 -19.44
N LYS A 255 2.11 12.11 -19.98
CA LYS A 255 2.28 11.20 -21.12
C LYS A 255 2.81 11.93 -22.36
N LYS A 256 2.24 13.08 -22.68
CA LYS A 256 2.71 13.94 -23.79
C LYS A 256 4.15 14.39 -23.58
N GLU A 257 4.53 14.79 -22.37
CA GLU A 257 5.91 15.17 -22.04
C GLU A 257 6.88 13.99 -22.22
N LYS A 258 6.52 12.79 -21.78
CA LYS A 258 7.33 11.57 -21.98
C LYS A 258 7.49 11.25 -23.48
N GLU A 259 6.43 11.38 -24.28
CA GLU A 259 6.48 11.19 -25.74
C GLU A 259 7.39 12.22 -26.42
N ILE A 260 7.28 13.49 -26.04
CA ILE A 260 8.15 14.58 -26.54
C ILE A 260 9.62 14.30 -26.19
N LYS A 261 9.92 13.91 -24.94
CA LYS A 261 11.29 13.55 -24.53
C LYS A 261 11.86 12.38 -25.33
N LYS A 262 11.05 11.36 -25.62
CA LYS A 262 11.45 10.22 -26.48
C LYS A 262 11.75 10.66 -27.91
N LEU A 263 10.93 11.53 -28.50
CA LEU A 263 11.17 12.08 -29.84
C LEU A 263 12.49 12.86 -29.90
N TYR A 264 12.77 13.70 -28.90
CA TYR A 264 14.05 14.42 -28.83
C TYR A 264 15.26 13.49 -28.68
N LYS A 265 15.16 12.43 -27.87
CA LYS A 265 16.24 11.43 -27.73
C LYS A 265 16.50 10.68 -29.04
N ASN A 266 15.45 10.29 -29.75
CA ASN A 266 15.56 9.62 -31.05
C ASN A 266 16.18 10.54 -32.12
N ASN A 267 15.77 11.81 -32.17
CA ASN A 267 16.37 12.78 -33.09
C ASN A 267 17.86 12.99 -32.79
N LYS A 268 18.25 13.10 -31.51
CA LYS A 268 19.67 13.24 -31.12
C LYS A 268 20.51 12.02 -31.51
N ASN A 269 19.96 10.81 -31.40
CA ASN A 269 20.64 9.59 -31.84
C ASN A 269 20.77 9.50 -33.36
N ASN A 270 19.79 10.00 -34.12
CA ASN A 270 19.87 10.08 -35.58
C ASN A 270 20.96 11.06 -36.06
N TYR A 271 21.22 12.15 -35.32
CA TYR A 271 22.33 13.06 -35.63
C TYR A 271 23.70 12.46 -35.25
N ARG A 272 23.79 11.68 -34.17
CA ARG A 272 25.04 11.01 -33.77
C ARG A 272 25.44 9.85 -34.68
N ASN A 273 24.50 9.19 -35.36
CA ASN A 273 24.82 8.14 -36.33
C ASN A 273 25.44 8.65 -37.65
N ASN A 274 25.61 9.98 -37.81
CA ASN A 274 26.34 10.58 -38.94
C ASN A 274 27.78 10.98 -38.61
N ASP A 275 28.18 10.93 -37.34
CA ASP A 275 29.56 11.17 -36.93
C ASP A 275 30.05 9.90 -36.21
N ASN A 276 30.95 9.16 -36.87
CA ASN A 276 31.71 8.09 -36.24
C ASN A 276 32.40 8.64 -35.00
N ASP A 277 32.00 8.20 -33.81
CA ASP A 277 32.92 7.82 -32.74
C ASP A 277 32.18 6.99 -31.69
N ASN A 278 32.77 5.82 -31.41
CA ASN A 278 32.35 4.89 -30.38
C ASN A 278 32.74 5.47 -29.01
N ASP A 279 31.76 5.74 -28.17
CA ASP A 279 31.89 5.63 -26.71
C ASP A 279 30.50 5.41 -26.10
N TYR A 280 30.25 4.17 -25.65
CA TYR A 280 29.05 3.78 -24.92
C TYR A 280 29.38 3.78 -23.43
N ASP A 281 29.10 4.89 -22.76
CA ASP A 281 28.91 4.96 -21.31
C ASP A 281 27.44 5.27 -20.98
N ASP A 282 26.83 4.29 -20.30
CA ASP A 282 25.86 4.33 -19.21
C ASP A 282 24.59 5.21 -19.20
N PHE A 283 23.68 4.74 -18.33
CA PHE A 283 22.41 5.31 -17.85
C PHE A 283 21.14 5.06 -18.67
N TYR A 284 20.47 3.97 -18.32
CA TYR A 284 19.01 3.83 -18.48
C TYR A 284 18.30 4.12 -17.15
N ASP A 285 17.48 5.16 -17.16
CA ASP A 285 16.44 5.48 -16.17
C ASP A 285 15.54 4.28 -15.90
N TYR A 286 15.57 3.78 -14.66
CA TYR A 286 14.54 2.91 -14.09
C TYR A 286 13.61 3.74 -13.20
N ASP A 287 12.55 4.27 -13.81
CA ASP A 287 11.37 4.82 -13.12
C ASP A 287 10.10 4.09 -13.65
N ASP A 288 10.08 2.76 -13.51
CA ASP A 288 8.86 1.97 -13.81
C ASP A 288 8.47 0.98 -12.70
N TYR A 289 9.02 1.16 -11.49
CA TYR A 289 8.58 0.47 -10.28
C TYR A 289 7.99 1.44 -9.28
N ASP A 290 6.98 2.18 -9.74
CA ASP A 290 6.31 3.19 -8.94
C ASP A 290 4.83 3.28 -9.20
N CYS A 291 4.12 2.25 -8.73
CA CYS A 291 2.71 2.44 -8.42
C CYS A 291 2.50 3.47 -7.28
N TYR A 292 3.58 3.92 -6.60
CA TYR A 292 3.50 4.96 -5.56
C TYR A 292 4.47 6.17 -5.67
N LYS A 293 5.61 6.18 -6.40
CA LYS A 293 6.30 7.50 -6.68
C LYS A 293 5.48 8.41 -7.59
N ASP A 294 4.48 7.92 -8.32
CA ASP A 294 3.65 8.80 -9.17
C ASP A 294 2.95 9.95 -8.41
N TYR A 295 2.95 9.91 -7.07
CA TYR A 295 2.36 10.93 -6.21
C TYR A 295 3.32 11.78 -5.34
N PHE A 296 4.60 11.46 -5.24
CA PHE A 296 5.42 12.06 -4.17
C PHE A 296 6.91 12.13 -4.49
N ASP A 297 7.31 13.14 -5.27
CA ASP A 297 8.69 13.62 -5.30
C ASP A 297 8.86 14.94 -4.52
N ASP A 298 10.10 15.17 -4.11
CA ASP A 298 10.76 16.30 -3.43
C ASP A 298 10.66 16.46 -1.89
N SER A 299 11.75 15.97 -1.27
CA SER A 299 12.81 16.68 -0.52
C SER A 299 12.53 17.54 0.75
N GLN A 300 13.34 17.20 1.76
CA GLN A 300 13.90 17.98 2.89
C GLN A 300 13.11 18.20 4.21
N TYR A 301 13.92 18.16 5.29
CA TYR A 301 13.71 18.40 6.74
C TYR A 301 13.08 17.22 7.53
N GLY A 302 13.64 16.66 8.61
CA GLY A 302 14.77 17.04 9.49
C GLY A 302 14.33 17.31 10.94
N ILE A 303 14.41 16.27 11.82
CA ILE A 303 14.57 16.30 13.32
C ILE A 303 13.35 16.82 14.13
N GLY A 304 12.92 16.37 15.33
CA GLY A 304 13.40 15.47 16.39
C GLY A 304 12.31 15.23 17.49
N GLY A 305 12.63 14.46 18.54
CA GLY A 305 11.77 13.95 19.65
C GLY A 305 11.15 15.00 20.60
N LEU A 306 10.55 14.73 21.77
CA LEU A 306 10.42 13.61 22.72
C LEU A 306 9.25 13.98 23.70
N LEU A 307 8.65 12.96 24.37
CA LEU A 307 7.96 12.93 25.71
C LEU A 307 6.86 13.97 26.03
N GLY A 308 5.78 13.76 26.80
CA GLY A 308 5.27 12.74 27.74
C GLY A 308 4.15 13.41 28.59
N ILE A 309 3.43 12.64 29.44
CA ILE A 309 2.41 13.06 30.47
C ILE A 309 0.98 13.20 29.91
N SER A 310 0.01 12.30 30.21
CA SER A 310 -0.88 12.13 31.40
C SER A 310 -1.84 13.34 31.59
N ASP A 311 -3.15 13.23 31.84
CA ASP A 311 -3.97 12.29 32.60
C ASP A 311 -5.35 12.04 31.97
N ASP A 312 -5.94 10.91 32.38
CA ASP A 312 -7.35 10.52 32.23
C ASP A 312 -8.24 11.32 33.20
N ASP A 313 -9.47 11.65 32.78
CA ASP A 313 -10.71 11.68 33.61
C ASP A 313 -11.85 12.55 33.01
N GLU A 314 -12.17 12.39 31.72
CA GLU A 314 -13.37 13.05 31.17
C GLU A 314 -14.11 12.24 30.07
N LEU A 315 -13.91 10.91 30.03
CA LEU A 315 -14.34 10.08 28.89
C LEU A 315 -15.77 9.50 29.00
N ASP A 316 -16.43 9.59 30.16
CA ASP A 316 -17.69 8.86 30.38
C ASP A 316 -18.98 9.65 30.07
N ARG A 317 -18.90 10.90 29.60
CA ARG A 317 -20.10 11.68 29.22
C ARG A 317 -20.35 11.82 27.72
N TYR A 318 -19.42 11.44 26.85
CA TYR A 318 -19.51 11.76 25.41
C TYR A 318 -19.94 10.61 24.48
N ILE A 319 -20.25 9.43 25.03
CA ILE A 319 -20.54 8.21 24.25
C ILE A 319 -21.93 8.26 23.54
N ALA A 320 -22.81 9.22 23.85
CA ALA A 320 -24.18 9.21 23.34
C ALA A 320 -24.39 9.82 21.93
N GLU A 321 -23.42 10.55 21.35
CA GLU A 321 -23.73 11.40 20.18
C GLU A 321 -23.27 10.88 18.80
N TYR A 322 -22.55 9.75 18.71
CA TYR A 322 -21.95 9.30 17.44
C TYR A 322 -22.42 7.94 16.92
N CYS A 323 -23.51 7.38 17.43
CA CYS A 323 -24.03 6.08 16.96
C CYS A 323 -25.01 6.15 15.79
N PHE A 324 -25.43 7.33 15.32
CA PHE A 324 -26.25 7.44 14.11
C PHE A 324 -25.93 8.75 13.40
N TYR A 325 -25.10 8.69 12.36
CA TYR A 325 -25.27 9.37 11.07
C TYR A 325 -24.15 8.99 10.09
#